data_AF-A0A086CZK6-F1
#
_entry.id   AF-A0A086CZK6-F1
#
_cell.length_a   1.000
_cell.length_b   1.000
_cell.length_c   1.000
_cell.angle_alpha   90.00
_cell.angle_beta   90.00
_cell.angle_gamma   90.00
#
_symmetry.space_group_name_H-M   'P 1'
#
loop_
_entity.id
_entity.type
_entity.pdbx_description
1 polymer ?
#
loop_
_entity_poly.entity_id
_entity_poly.type
_entity_poly.pdbx_seq_one_letter_code
_entity_poly.pdbx_strand_id
1 'polypeptide(L)'
;MSALDRLLDSRVVWRAQESAAESPASAVASGHSALDAVLPAGGWPRGAISELLCNGAGSGELALLWPLLARLTREQRPVVLVAPPALPYPAAWRRAGVELDHCHWLDVSGREALWATEQCLRAGCCAAVLAWL
;
A
#
# COMPACT_ATOMS: atom_id res chain seq x y z
N MET A 1 -35.98 -2.00 4.08
CA MET A 1 -34.59 -2.30 4.46
C MET A 1 -34.56 -2.80 5.89
N SER A 2 -34.15 -4.04 6.09
CA SER A 2 -34.04 -4.66 7.41
C SER A 2 -32.86 -4.09 8.20
N ALA A 3 -32.81 -4.33 9.52
CA ALA A 3 -31.65 -3.97 10.34
C ALA A 3 -30.38 -4.76 9.93
N LEU A 4 -30.56 -5.98 9.40
CA LEU A 4 -29.48 -6.80 8.88
C LEU A 4 -28.87 -6.18 7.62
N ASP A 5 -29.69 -5.68 6.69
CA ASP A 5 -29.19 -5.03 5.46
C ASP A 5 -28.29 -3.83 5.78
N ARG A 6 -28.67 -3.02 6.79
CA ARG A 6 -27.86 -1.88 7.25
C ARG A 6 -26.53 -2.30 7.90
N LEU A 7 -26.49 -3.44 8.60
CA LEU A 7 -25.27 -3.97 9.21
C LEU A 7 -24.33 -4.62 8.17
N LEU A 8 -24.90 -5.18 7.10
CA LEU A 8 -24.12 -5.70 5.99
C LEU A 8 -23.54 -4.56 5.13
N ASP A 9 -24.34 -3.53 4.85
CA ASP A 9 -23.90 -2.34 4.09
C ASP A 9 -22.83 -1.51 4.82
N SER A 10 -22.82 -1.53 6.16
CA SER A 10 -21.84 -0.80 6.96
C SER A 10 -20.44 -1.41 6.94
N ARG A 11 -20.24 -2.57 6.31
CA ARG A 11 -18.98 -3.36 6.29
C ARG A 11 -18.46 -3.73 7.69
N VAL A 12 -19.30 -3.66 8.72
CA VAL A 12 -18.94 -4.06 10.10
C VAL A 12 -19.03 -5.58 10.28
N VAL A 13 -19.80 -6.26 9.44
CA VAL A 13 -19.96 -7.72 9.46
C VAL A 13 -19.16 -8.33 8.31
N TRP A 14 -18.13 -9.11 8.65
CA TRP A 14 -17.40 -9.91 7.66
C TRP A 14 -18.25 -11.09 7.22
N ARG A 15 -18.55 -11.19 5.92
CA ARG A 15 -19.49 -12.18 5.38
C ARG A 15 -18.85 -13.52 5.00
N ALA A 16 -17.52 -13.62 4.97
CA ALA A 16 -16.71 -14.77 4.53
C ALA A 16 -16.92 -15.26 3.08
N GLN A 17 -18.14 -15.15 2.56
CA GLN A 17 -18.63 -15.72 1.30
C GLN A 17 -18.44 -14.79 0.10
N GLU A 18 -18.03 -13.54 0.29
CA GLU A 18 -17.71 -12.58 -0.80
C GLU A 18 -16.22 -12.62 -1.20
N SER A 19 -15.50 -13.65 -0.78
CA SER A 19 -14.10 -13.91 -1.16
C SER A 19 -14.02 -14.55 -2.56
N ALA A 20 -14.54 -13.91 -3.61
CA ALA A 20 -14.34 -14.42 -4.99
C ALA A 20 -14.54 -13.41 -6.12
N ALA A 21 -15.04 -12.20 -5.85
CA ALA A 21 -15.25 -11.21 -6.91
C ALA A 21 -15.03 -9.78 -6.38
N GLU A 22 -13.84 -9.50 -5.84
CA GLU A 22 -13.35 -8.14 -5.95
C GLU A 22 -13.24 -7.86 -7.45
N SER A 23 -14.14 -7.01 -7.94
CA SER A 23 -14.15 -6.62 -9.34
C SER A 23 -12.75 -6.16 -9.73
N PRO A 24 -12.18 -6.61 -10.87
CA PRO A 24 -10.86 -6.16 -11.35
C PRO A 24 -10.74 -4.63 -11.46
N ALA A 25 -11.87 -3.91 -11.44
CA ALA A 25 -11.97 -2.46 -11.34
C ALA A 25 -11.38 -1.85 -10.05
N SER A 26 -11.06 -2.65 -9.01
CA SER A 26 -10.44 -2.15 -7.77
C SER A 26 -8.92 -2.36 -7.72
N ALA A 27 -8.30 -3.02 -8.70
CA ALA A 27 -6.86 -3.23 -8.68
C ALA A 27 -6.10 -2.04 -9.27
N VAL A 28 -4.89 -1.84 -8.76
CA VAL A 28 -3.94 -0.85 -9.24
C VAL A 28 -2.81 -1.57 -9.92
N ALA A 29 -2.58 -1.28 -11.21
CA ALA A 29 -1.47 -1.88 -11.96
C ALA A 29 -0.14 -1.74 -11.21
N SER A 30 0.63 -2.82 -11.14
CA SER A 30 1.95 -2.81 -10.52
C SER A 30 2.99 -2.09 -11.36
N GLY A 31 2.72 -1.93 -12.66
CA GLY A 31 3.69 -1.45 -13.65
C GLY A 31 4.58 -2.57 -14.21
N HIS A 32 4.38 -3.80 -13.76
CA HIS A 32 5.04 -4.99 -14.28
C HIS A 32 3.98 -5.95 -14.86
N SER A 33 3.87 -6.01 -16.18
CA SER A 33 2.83 -6.82 -16.85
C SER A 33 2.87 -8.30 -16.47
N ALA A 34 4.06 -8.86 -16.28
CA ALA A 34 4.23 -10.24 -15.83
C ALA A 34 3.70 -10.47 -14.40
N LEU A 35 3.82 -9.47 -13.51
CA LEU A 35 3.29 -9.55 -12.15
C LEU A 35 1.76 -9.36 -12.18
N ASP A 36 1.28 -8.37 -12.92
CA ASP A 36 -0.16 -8.11 -13.07
C ASP A 36 -0.89 -9.35 -13.62
N ALA A 37 -0.27 -10.12 -14.52
CA ALA A 37 -0.84 -11.34 -15.08
C ALA A 37 -1.02 -12.48 -14.05
N VAL A 38 -0.26 -12.48 -12.96
CA VAL A 38 -0.30 -13.56 -11.94
C VAL A 38 -1.00 -13.14 -10.65
N LEU A 39 -1.20 -11.83 -10.42
CA LEU A 39 -1.93 -11.34 -9.26
C LEU A 39 -3.44 -11.58 -9.45
N PRO A 40 -4.17 -12.11 -8.44
CA PRO A 40 -5.59 -12.45 -8.57
C PRO A 40 -6.49 -11.31 -9.08
N ALA A 41 -6.15 -10.07 -8.73
CA ALA A 41 -6.90 -8.89 -9.11
C ALA A 41 -6.34 -8.18 -10.36
N GLY A 42 -5.27 -8.68 -10.99
CA GLY A 42 -4.62 -7.99 -12.11
C GLY A 42 -3.69 -6.84 -11.71
N GLY A 43 -3.28 -6.79 -10.45
CA GLY A 43 -2.49 -5.71 -9.86
C GLY A 43 -2.59 -5.69 -8.33
N TRP A 44 -2.13 -4.60 -7.71
CA TRP A 44 -2.23 -4.37 -6.27
C TRP A 44 -3.68 -4.10 -5.86
N PRO A 45 -4.24 -4.82 -4.87
CA PRO A 45 -5.60 -4.56 -4.41
C PRO A 45 -5.70 -3.20 -3.68
N ARG A 46 -6.78 -2.45 -3.94
CA ARG A 46 -7.04 -1.19 -3.22
C ARG A 46 -7.72 -1.44 -1.89
N GLY A 47 -7.29 -0.74 -0.84
CA GLY A 47 -7.91 -0.84 0.48
C GLY A 47 -7.66 -2.19 1.17
N ALA A 48 -6.65 -2.92 0.71
CA ALA A 48 -6.20 -4.18 1.28
C ALA A 48 -4.71 -4.09 1.64
N ILE A 49 -4.23 -5.08 2.38
CA ILE A 49 -2.82 -5.21 2.74
C ILE A 49 -2.16 -6.20 1.79
N SER A 50 -0.99 -5.84 1.28
CA SER A 50 -0.12 -6.74 0.50
C SER A 50 1.21 -6.90 1.24
N GLU A 51 1.62 -8.14 1.46
CA GLU A 51 2.89 -8.47 2.11
C GLU A 51 3.95 -8.80 1.04
N LEU A 52 5.12 -8.16 1.15
CA LEU A 52 6.26 -8.40 0.26
C LEU A 52 7.34 -9.18 1.02
N LEU A 53 7.38 -10.49 0.82
CA LEU A 53 8.40 -11.35 1.41
C LEU A 53 9.73 -11.18 0.67
N CYS A 54 10.71 -10.61 1.35
CA CYS A 54 12.04 -10.34 0.82
C CYS A 54 13.10 -11.10 1.62
N ASN A 55 14.23 -11.44 1.00
CA ASN A 55 15.31 -12.20 1.66
C ASN A 55 16.01 -11.39 2.78
N GLY A 56 15.88 -10.06 2.75
CA GLY A 56 16.41 -9.15 3.75
C GLY A 56 16.29 -7.69 3.30
N ALA A 57 16.58 -6.75 4.20
CA ALA A 57 16.61 -5.33 3.85
C ALA A 57 17.65 -5.04 2.76
N GLY A 58 17.30 -4.18 1.81
CA GLY A 58 18.19 -3.81 0.71
C GLY A 58 18.32 -4.85 -0.39
N SER A 59 17.45 -5.86 -0.45
CA SER A 59 17.39 -6.82 -1.56
C SER A 59 16.78 -6.24 -2.85
N GLY A 60 16.39 -4.96 -2.83
CA GLY A 60 15.66 -4.33 -3.93
C GLY A 60 14.15 -4.47 -3.80
N GLU A 61 13.66 -4.63 -2.57
CA GLU A 61 12.24 -4.79 -2.21
C GLU A 61 11.34 -3.72 -2.85
N LEU A 62 11.84 -2.49 -2.98
CA LEU A 62 11.12 -1.37 -3.57
C LEU A 62 11.08 -1.40 -5.11
N ALA A 63 11.87 -2.24 -5.77
CA ALA A 63 11.87 -2.33 -7.23
C ALA A 63 10.49 -2.70 -7.78
N LEU A 64 9.76 -3.57 -7.08
CA LEU A 64 8.39 -3.95 -7.44
C LEU A 64 7.37 -2.82 -7.25
N LEU A 65 7.68 -1.86 -6.37
CA LEU A 65 6.79 -0.78 -5.99
C LEU A 65 7.08 0.53 -6.72
N TRP A 66 8.25 0.69 -7.34
CA TRP A 66 8.62 1.95 -8.00
C TRP A 66 7.58 2.51 -8.97
N PRO A 67 6.99 1.73 -9.90
CA PRO A 67 6.00 2.29 -10.81
C PRO A 67 4.75 2.78 -10.07
N LEU A 68 4.32 2.05 -9.02
CA LEU A 68 3.20 2.42 -8.17
C LEU A 68 3.47 3.71 -7.42
N LEU A 69 4.60 3.81 -6.70
CA LEU A 69 4.95 4.97 -5.89
C LEU A 69 5.11 6.23 -6.74
N ALA A 70 5.75 6.08 -7.91
CA ALA A 70 5.92 7.17 -8.85
C ALA A 70 4.58 7.69 -9.37
N ARG A 71 3.62 6.80 -9.68
CA ARG A 71 2.28 7.19 -10.08
C ARG A 71 1.52 7.91 -8.95
N LEU A 72 1.52 7.35 -7.74
CA LEU A 72 0.77 7.91 -6.60
C LEU A 72 1.28 9.29 -6.19
N THR A 73 2.60 9.48 -6.17
CA THR A 73 3.20 10.77 -5.80
C THR A 73 3.03 11.82 -6.90
N ARG A 74 3.04 11.44 -8.18
CA ARG A 74 2.69 12.34 -9.29
C ARG A 74 1.22 12.76 -9.29
N GLU A 75 0.33 11.94 -8.72
CA GLU A 75 -1.06 12.31 -8.41
C GLU A 75 -1.17 13.26 -7.20
N GLN A 76 -0.04 13.73 -6.65
CA GLN A 76 0.07 14.58 -5.46
C GLN A 76 -0.50 13.95 -4.19
N ARG A 77 -0.47 12.62 -4.11
CA ARG A 77 -1.04 11.88 -2.98
C ARG A 77 0.07 11.39 -2.04
N PRO A 78 -0.06 11.59 -0.72
CA PRO A 78 0.97 11.21 0.25
C PRO A 78 1.29 9.71 0.24
N VAL A 79 2.57 9.37 0.22
CA VAL A 79 3.11 8.04 0.47
C VAL A 79 3.89 8.10 1.77
N VAL A 80 3.57 7.22 2.72
CA VAL A 80 4.24 7.16 4.03
C VAL A 80 5.10 5.92 4.14
N LEU A 81 6.36 6.09 4.51
CA LEU A 81 7.29 5.03 4.87
C LEU A 81 7.39 4.97 6.39
N VAL A 82 7.07 3.82 6.96
CA VAL A 82 7.09 3.58 8.41
C VAL A 82 8.21 2.60 8.73
N ALA A 83 9.13 3.02 9.59
CA ALA A 83 10.25 2.21 10.05
C ALA A 83 11.14 1.61 8.93
N PRO A 84 11.44 2.33 7.83
CA PRO A 84 12.30 1.77 6.79
C PRO A 84 13.65 1.31 7.37
N PRO A 85 14.22 0.19 6.87
CA PRO A 85 15.36 -0.47 7.51
C PRO A 85 16.66 0.33 7.42
N ALA A 86 16.69 1.36 6.58
CA ALA A 86 17.78 2.30 6.44
C ALA A 86 17.23 3.66 5.97
N LEU A 87 18.05 4.71 6.14
CA LEU A 87 17.77 6.04 5.61
C LEU A 87 17.51 5.97 4.08
N PRO A 88 16.32 6.38 3.60
CA PRO A 88 16.05 6.39 2.17
C PRO A 88 17.03 7.30 1.42
N TYR A 89 17.60 6.80 0.31
CA TYR A 89 18.52 7.58 -0.53
C TYR A 89 17.74 8.39 -1.59
N PRO A 90 17.55 9.72 -1.44
CA PRO A 90 16.55 10.45 -2.22
C PRO A 90 16.81 10.49 -3.74
N ALA A 91 18.07 10.34 -4.17
CA ALA A 91 18.40 10.33 -5.59
C ALA A 91 17.88 9.06 -6.30
N ALA A 92 17.87 7.90 -5.63
CA ALA A 92 17.30 6.67 -6.18
C ALA A 92 15.79 6.79 -6.39
N TRP A 93 15.08 7.41 -5.43
CA TRP A 93 13.64 7.66 -5.49
C TRP A 93 13.27 8.60 -6.63
N ARG A 94 14.02 9.70 -6.81
CA ARG A 94 13.85 10.61 -7.97
C ARG A 94 14.13 9.91 -9.30
N ARG A 95 15.16 9.06 -9.36
CA ARG A 95 15.46 8.26 -10.57
C ARG A 95 14.34 7.27 -10.90
N ALA A 96 13.63 6.77 -9.88
CA ALA A 96 12.43 5.96 -10.03
C ALA A 96 11.17 6.78 -10.42
N GLY A 97 11.28 8.11 -10.52
CA GLY A 97 10.19 9.01 -10.90
C GLY A 97 9.20 9.34 -9.78
N VAL A 98 9.64 9.21 -8.53
CA VAL A 98 8.86 9.56 -7.33
C VAL A 98 9.03 11.03 -6.99
N GLU A 99 7.90 11.72 -6.76
CA GLU A 99 7.87 13.12 -6.30
C GLU A 99 8.06 13.16 -4.78
N LEU A 100 9.24 13.61 -4.33
CA LEU A 100 9.65 13.54 -2.92
C LEU A 100 8.80 14.43 -1.99
N ASP A 101 8.19 15.49 -2.52
CA ASP A 101 7.33 16.38 -1.74
C ASP A 101 6.07 15.68 -1.21
N HIS A 102 5.74 14.52 -1.77
CA HIS A 102 4.63 13.66 -1.34
C HIS A 102 5.10 12.38 -0.65
N CYS A 103 6.38 12.29 -0.28
CA CYS A 103 6.91 11.18 0.51
C CYS A 103 7.18 11.62 1.95
N HIS A 104 6.65 10.88 2.90
CA HIS A 104 6.86 11.12 4.33
C HIS A 104 7.53 9.91 4.96
N TRP A 105 8.50 10.17 5.83
CA TRP A 105 9.23 9.13 6.54
C TRP A 105 8.99 9.27 8.04
N LEU A 106 8.58 8.16 8.66
CA LEU A 106 8.46 8.01 10.09
C LEU A 106 9.58 7.08 10.58
N ASP A 107 10.54 7.67 11.32
CA ASP A 107 11.59 6.95 12.03
C ASP A 107 11.08 6.51 13.40
N VAL A 108 10.40 5.37 13.41
CA VAL A 108 9.74 4.76 14.57
C VAL A 108 10.05 3.27 14.59
N SER A 109 9.89 2.59 15.73
CA SER A 109 10.19 1.16 15.84
C SER A 109 9.21 0.42 16.74
N GLY A 110 9.18 -0.91 16.63
CA GLY A 110 8.37 -1.78 17.45
C GLY A 110 6.89 -1.40 17.46
N ARG A 111 6.33 -1.18 18.65
CA ARG A 111 4.89 -0.88 18.81
C ARG A 111 4.50 0.48 18.22
N GLU A 112 5.41 1.44 18.19
CA GLU A 112 5.15 2.75 17.61
C GLU A 112 5.03 2.67 16.09
N ALA A 113 5.78 1.78 15.43
CA ALA A 113 5.64 1.54 13.99
C ALA A 113 4.26 0.95 13.65
N LEU A 114 3.78 -0.02 14.43
CA LEU A 114 2.42 -0.57 14.29
C LEU A 114 1.36 0.52 14.49
N TRP A 115 1.49 1.31 15.55
CA TRP A 115 0.55 2.38 15.86
C TRP A 115 0.56 3.47 14.78
N ALA A 116 1.72 3.92 14.33
CA ALA A 116 1.87 4.91 13.27
C ALA A 116 1.27 4.41 11.94
N THR A 117 1.48 3.13 11.61
CA THR A 117 0.87 2.49 10.43
C THR A 117 -0.65 2.54 10.52
N GLU A 118 -1.23 2.17 11.67
CA GLU A 118 -2.67 2.27 11.90
C GLU A 118 -3.18 3.72 11.76
N GLN A 119 -2.48 4.69 12.35
CA GLN A 119 -2.88 6.11 12.26
C GLN A 119 -2.86 6.60 10.81
N CYS A 120 -1.85 6.24 10.03
CA CYS A 120 -1.76 6.61 8.61
C CYS A 120 -2.92 6.02 7.80
N LEU A 121 -3.29 4.76 8.06
CA LEU A 121 -4.43 4.10 7.41
C LEU A 121 -5.76 4.74 7.81
N ARG A 122 -5.94 5.10 9.09
CA ARG A 122 -7.16 5.76 9.59
C ARG A 122 -7.33 7.19 9.11
N ALA A 123 -6.24 7.90 8.85
CA ALA A 123 -6.27 9.29 8.41
C ALA A 123 -6.98 9.47 7.05
N GLY A 124 -7.03 8.44 6.21
CA GLY A 124 -7.75 8.45 4.93
C GLY A 124 -7.15 9.35 3.84
N CYS A 125 -6.06 10.06 4.13
CA CYS A 125 -5.37 10.92 3.18
C CYS A 125 -4.18 10.24 2.49
N CYS A 126 -3.63 9.16 3.05
CA CYS A 126 -2.50 8.45 2.49
C CYS A 126 -2.91 7.64 1.25
N ALA A 127 -2.14 7.75 0.16
CA ALA A 127 -2.29 6.91 -1.01
C ALA A 127 -1.73 5.51 -0.80
N ALA A 128 -0.62 5.40 -0.09
CA ALA A 128 0.01 4.14 0.29
C ALA A 128 0.78 4.33 1.61
N VAL A 129 0.83 3.25 2.39
CA VAL A 129 1.64 3.15 3.60
C VAL A 129 2.51 1.92 3.44
N LEU A 130 3.84 2.10 3.49
CA LEU A 130 4.83 1.04 3.44
C LEU A 130 5.39 0.89 4.84
N ALA A 131 5.22 -0.28 5.45
CA ALA A 131 5.68 -0.54 6.81
C ALA A 131 6.65 -1.73 6.81
N TRP A 132 7.80 -1.54 7.45
CA TRP A 132 8.76 -2.61 7.74
C TRP A 132 8.62 -2.95 9.23
N LEU A 133 8.00 -4.10 9.52
CA LEU A 133 7.55 -4.51 10.86
C LEU A 133 8.26 -5.77 11.34
#